data_AF-A0AAV2DJL1-F1
#
_entry.id   AF-A0AAV2DJL1-F1
#
_cell.length_a   1.000
_cell.length_b   1.000
_cell.length_c   1.000
_cell.angle_alpha   90.00
_cell.angle_beta   90.00
_cell.angle_gamma   90.00
#
_symmetry.space_group_name_H-M   'P 1'
#
loop_
_entity.id
_entity.type
_entity.pdbx_description
1 polymer ?
#
loop_
_entity_poly.entity_id
_entity_poly.type
_entity_poly.pdbx_seq_one_letter_code
_entity_poly.pdbx_strand_id
1 'polypeptide(L)'
;MAEAQAMRWGLKLTRLYFSQPLLLESDCQSVIHKLNRRDATEMEVGMICEEIRDLAAEEGNVEWRFWKREGNACAHEMARLNCRAEETEIWFSMPPVILVSLLLQESNVVPEL
;
A
#
# COMPACT_ATOMS: atom_id res chain seq x y z
N MET A 1 -11.52 -3.85 4.44
CA MET A 1 -11.65 -2.38 4.52
C MET A 1 -10.34 -1.69 4.89
N ALA A 2 -9.67 -2.07 5.99
CA ALA A 2 -8.40 -1.46 6.42
C ALA A 2 -7.30 -1.48 5.34
N GLU A 3 -7.08 -2.64 4.71
CA GLU A 3 -6.10 -2.79 3.62
C GLU A 3 -6.39 -1.83 2.45
N ALA A 4 -7.63 -1.83 1.94
CA ALA A 4 -8.02 -0.91 0.86
C ALA A 4 -7.85 0.57 1.27
N GLN A 5 -8.14 0.93 2.53
CA GLN A 5 -7.90 2.28 3.03
C GLN A 5 -6.41 2.63 3.07
N ALA A 6 -5.56 1.70 3.53
CA ALA A 6 -4.12 1.87 3.55
C ALA A 6 -3.57 2.08 2.12
N MET A 7 -4.02 1.29 1.15
CA MET A 7 -3.65 1.45 -0.26
C MET A 7 -4.09 2.82 -0.82
N ARG A 8 -5.33 3.24 -0.52
CA ARG A 8 -5.84 4.56 -0.94
C ARG A 8 -5.01 5.70 -0.36
N TRP A 9 -4.64 5.61 0.91
CA TRP A 9 -3.77 6.58 1.57
C TRP A 9 -2.36 6.59 0.99
N GLY A 10 -1.77 5.41 0.80
CA GLY A 10 -0.46 5.26 0.18
C GLY A 10 -0.41 5.89 -1.21
N LEU A 11 -1.42 5.62 -2.05
CA LEU A 11 -1.51 6.24 -3.37
C LEU A 11 -1.59 7.77 -3.29
N LYS A 12 -2.47 8.32 -2.45
CA LYS A 12 -2.58 9.78 -2.26
C LYS A 12 -1.28 10.40 -1.77
N LEU A 13 -0.60 9.74 -0.83
CA LEU A 13 0.66 10.21 -0.28
C LEU A 13 1.75 10.22 -1.35
N THR A 14 1.89 9.13 -2.08
CA THR A 14 2.93 8.98 -3.10
C THR A 14 2.78 10.04 -4.20
N ARG A 15 1.55 10.36 -4.61
CA ARG A 15 1.26 11.44 -5.57
C ARG A 15 1.73 12.82 -5.14
N LEU A 16 1.77 13.10 -3.83
CA LEU A 16 2.20 14.39 -3.32
C LEU A 16 3.72 14.58 -3.37
N TYR A 17 4.48 13.48 -3.37
CA TYR A 17 5.93 13.52 -3.16
C TYR A 17 6.76 12.88 -4.27
N PHE A 18 6.14 12.09 -5.17
CA PHE A 18 6.83 11.35 -6.22
C PHE A 18 6.06 11.42 -7.54
N SER A 19 6.78 11.29 -8.66
CA SER A 19 6.25 11.34 -10.03
C SER A 19 6.66 10.14 -10.89
N GLN A 20 7.06 9.04 -10.25
CA GLN A 20 7.53 7.83 -10.91
C GLN A 20 6.38 6.82 -11.07
N PRO A 21 6.48 5.88 -12.03
CA PRO A 21 5.58 4.73 -12.09
C PRO A 21 5.46 4.05 -10.73
N LEU A 22 4.24 3.68 -10.35
CA LEU A 22 3.96 3.16 -9.03
C LEU A 22 3.58 1.68 -9.09
N LEU A 23 4.32 0.84 -8.39
CA LEU A 23 3.91 -0.51 -8.07
C LEU A 23 3.38 -0.51 -6.63
N LEU A 24 2.11 -0.89 -6.47
CA LEU A 24 1.47 -1.02 -5.17
C LEU A 24 1.29 -2.50 -4.84
N GLU A 25 1.99 -2.94 -3.79
CA GLU A 25 1.96 -4.32 -3.30
C GLU A 25 1.11 -4.45 -2.03
N SER A 26 0.35 -5.55 -1.91
CA SER A 26 -0.42 -5.88 -0.71
C SER A 26 -0.57 -7.39 -0.55
N ASP A 27 -0.60 -7.87 0.70
CA ASP A 27 -0.94 -9.25 1.05
C ASP A 27 -2.45 -9.50 1.12
N CYS A 28 -3.27 -8.51 0.76
CA CYS A 28 -4.71 -8.65 0.66
C CYS A 28 -5.15 -9.08 -0.74
N GLN A 29 -5.13 -10.40 -0.99
CA GLN A 29 -5.47 -10.96 -2.31
C GLN A 29 -6.87 -10.52 -2.81
N SER A 30 -7.85 -10.39 -1.91
CA SER A 30 -9.21 -9.97 -2.28
C SER A 30 -9.26 -8.54 -2.80
N VAL A 31 -8.50 -7.61 -2.21
CA VAL A 31 -8.43 -6.22 -2.65
C VAL A 31 -7.67 -6.11 -3.98
N ILE A 32 -6.52 -6.79 -4.10
CA ILE A 32 -5.77 -6.85 -5.36
C ILE A 32 -6.62 -7.43 -6.50
N HIS A 33 -7.40 -8.47 -6.22
CA HIS A 33 -8.32 -9.04 -7.20
C HIS A 33 -9.39 -8.05 -7.64
N LYS A 34 -10.04 -7.36 -6.68
CA LYS A 34 -11.07 -6.35 -6.96
C LYS A 34 -10.51 -5.18 -7.77
N LEU A 35 -9.30 -4.73 -7.48
CA LEU A 35 -8.63 -3.67 -8.24
C LEU A 35 -8.39 -4.10 -9.70
N ASN A 36 -7.89 -5.31 -9.90
CA ASN A 36 -7.55 -5.85 -11.22
C ASN A 36 -8.76 -6.27 -12.07
N ARG A 37 -9.84 -6.79 -11.47
CA ARG A 37 -10.98 -7.39 -12.22
C ARG A 37 -12.26 -6.58 -12.24
N ARG A 38 -12.33 -5.44 -11.54
CA ARG A 38 -13.55 -4.60 -11.43
C ARG A 38 -14.79 -5.39 -11.01
N ASP A 39 -14.65 -6.33 -10.07
CA ASP A 39 -15.78 -7.11 -9.56
C ASP A 39 -16.60 -6.30 -8.53
N ALA A 40 -17.89 -6.11 -8.82
CA ALA A 40 -18.83 -5.25 -8.09
C ALA A 40 -19.50 -5.91 -6.87
N THR A 41 -18.95 -7.01 -6.35
CA THR A 41 -19.67 -7.91 -5.43
C THR A 41 -19.73 -7.47 -3.96
N GLU A 42 -18.99 -6.44 -3.54
CA GLU A 42 -19.07 -5.88 -2.18
C GLU A 42 -19.13 -4.36 -2.26
N MET A 43 -20.23 -3.75 -1.80
CA MET A 43 -20.45 -2.30 -1.94
C MET A 43 -19.38 -1.45 -1.26
N GLU A 44 -19.02 -1.73 -0.01
CA GLU A 44 -18.13 -0.85 0.77
C GLU A 44 -16.66 -0.91 0.31
N VAL A 45 -16.08 -2.11 0.18
CA VAL A 45 -14.71 -2.27 -0.33
C VAL A 45 -14.65 -1.94 -1.83
N GLY A 46 -15.73 -2.20 -2.57
CA GLY A 46 -15.88 -1.85 -3.98
C GLY A 46 -15.74 -0.36 -4.23
N MET A 47 -16.47 0.48 -3.47
CA MET A 47 -16.37 1.94 -3.56
C MET A 47 -14.95 2.44 -3.32
N ILE A 48 -14.26 1.92 -2.30
CA ILE A 48 -12.86 2.31 -2.03
C ILE A 48 -11.95 1.89 -3.20
N CYS A 49 -12.17 0.70 -3.77
CA CYS A 49 -11.40 0.24 -4.94
C CYS A 49 -11.68 1.05 -6.20
N GLU A 50 -12.91 1.58 -6.37
CA GLU A 50 -13.25 2.52 -7.44
C GLU A 50 -12.49 3.83 -7.27
N GLU A 51 -12.52 4.43 -6.09
CA GLU A 51 -11.76 5.64 -5.80
C GLU A 51 -10.24 5.45 -6.04
N ILE A 52 -9.68 4.30 -5.64
CA ILE A 52 -8.25 3.99 -5.92
C ILE A 52 -7.98 3.97 -7.42
N ARG A 53 -8.87 3.36 -8.21
CA ARG A 53 -8.72 3.31 -9.68
C ARG A 53 -8.83 4.69 -10.31
N ASP A 54 -9.76 5.51 -9.84
CA ASP A 54 -9.94 6.87 -10.36
C ASP A 54 -8.68 7.72 -10.06
N LEU A 55 -8.17 7.64 -8.82
CA LEU A 55 -6.91 8.28 -8.44
C LEU A 55 -5.71 7.80 -9.29
N ALA A 56 -5.70 6.52 -9.67
CA ALA A 56 -4.62 5.93 -10.47
C ALA A 56 -4.69 6.30 -11.95
N ALA A 57 -5.91 6.47 -12.47
CA ALA A 57 -6.13 6.86 -13.86
C ALA A 57 -5.60 8.28 -14.14
N GLU A 58 -5.60 9.16 -13.13
CA GLU A 58 -5.04 10.51 -13.22
C GLU A 58 -3.50 10.53 -13.31
N GLU A 59 -2.82 9.58 -12.65
CA GLU A 59 -1.35 9.54 -12.60
C GLU A 59 -0.73 8.83 -13.80
N GLY A 60 -1.43 7.82 -14.32
CA GLY A 60 -0.89 6.93 -15.33
C GLY A 60 0.15 5.96 -14.74
N ASN A 61 0.14 4.71 -15.22
CA ASN A 61 1.14 3.70 -14.89
C ASN A 61 1.21 3.28 -13.40
N VAL A 62 0.06 2.97 -12.81
CA VAL A 62 -0.02 2.29 -11.50
C VAL A 62 -0.35 0.82 -11.69
N GLU A 63 0.48 -0.06 -11.12
CA GLU A 63 0.28 -1.50 -11.10
C GLU A 63 -0.09 -2.00 -9.69
N TRP A 64 -0.96 -3.02 -9.64
CA TRP A 64 -1.39 -3.64 -8.38
C TRP A 64 -0.92 -5.09 -8.34
N ARG A 65 -0.14 -5.45 -7.32
CA ARG A 65 0.41 -6.80 -7.19
C ARG A 65 0.12 -7.40 -5.84
N PHE A 66 -0.28 -8.67 -5.84
CA PHE A 66 -0.34 -9.45 -4.63
C PHE A 66 1.08 -9.85 -4.22
N TRP A 67 1.43 -9.57 -2.98
CA TRP A 67 2.71 -9.98 -2.40
C TRP A 67 2.47 -10.83 -1.17
N LYS A 68 3.36 -11.79 -0.92
CA LYS A 68 3.20 -12.65 0.26
C LYS A 68 3.50 -11.83 1.52
N ARG A 69 2.86 -12.21 2.63
CA ARG A 69 2.92 -11.48 3.91
C ARG A 69 4.33 -11.24 4.41
N GLU A 70 5.29 -12.11 4.07
CA GLU A 70 6.70 -11.97 4.45
C GLU A 70 7.33 -10.67 3.92
N GLY A 71 6.94 -10.18 2.74
CA GLY A 71 7.40 -8.87 2.26
C GLY A 71 6.38 -7.75 2.42
N ASN A 72 5.32 -7.96 3.21
CA ASN A 72 4.46 -6.88 3.71
C ASN A 72 4.69 -6.65 5.21
N ALA A 73 5.85 -7.08 5.73
CA ALA A 73 6.14 -7.07 7.16
C ALA A 73 6.17 -5.65 7.74
N CYS A 74 6.72 -4.68 7.00
CA CYS A 74 6.72 -3.27 7.40
C CYS A 74 5.29 -2.74 7.59
N ALA A 75 4.41 -2.92 6.59
CA ALA A 75 3.03 -2.45 6.68
C ALA A 75 2.25 -3.18 7.79
N HIS A 76 2.48 -4.49 7.94
CA HIS A 76 1.85 -5.28 8.98
C HIS A 76 2.21 -4.78 10.39
N GLU A 77 3.50 -4.54 10.65
CA GLU A 77 3.95 -4.00 11.93
C GLU A 77 3.42 -2.59 12.18
N MET A 78 3.36 -1.75 11.14
CA MET A 78 2.78 -0.42 11.25
C MET A 78 1.29 -0.45 11.58
N ALA A 79 0.52 -1.30 10.90
CA ALA A 79 -0.89 -1.48 11.22
C ALA A 79 -1.07 -1.93 12.67
N ARG A 80 -0.23 -2.86 13.16
CA ARG A 80 -0.29 -3.36 14.55
C ARG A 80 -0.02 -2.27 15.58
N LEU A 81 1.01 -1.47 15.37
CA LEU A 81 1.45 -0.45 16.33
C LEU A 81 0.51 0.76 16.37
N ASN A 82 0.00 1.16 15.21
CA ASN A 82 -0.79 2.38 15.08
C ASN A 82 -2.31 2.17 15.17
N CYS A 83 -2.75 1.00 15.62
CA CYS A 83 -4.17 0.73 15.92
C CYS A 83 -4.80 1.73 16.92
N ARG A 84 -3.98 2.48 17.66
CA ARG A 84 -4.40 3.46 18.67
C ARG A 84 -3.72 4.83 18.53
N ALA A 85 -3.02 5.05 17.42
CA ALA A 85 -2.38 6.35 17.19
C ALA A 85 -3.48 7.40 16.90
N GLU A 86 -3.41 8.54 17.59
CA GLU A 86 -4.34 9.67 17.38
C GLU A 86 -3.84 10.62 16.28
N GLU A 87 -2.56 10.53 15.92
CA GLU A 87 -1.90 11.41 14.96
C GLU A 87 -1.41 10.66 13.72
N THR A 88 -1.33 11.37 12.59
CA THR A 88 -0.73 10.86 11.35
C THR A 88 0.69 11.39 11.23
N GLU A 89 1.65 10.50 11.03
CA GLU A 89 3.06 10.83 10.84
C GLU A 89 3.56 10.39 9.46
N ILE A 90 4.48 11.16 8.89
CA ILE A 90 5.17 10.87 7.63
C ILE A 90 6.68 11.03 7.88
N TRP A 91 7.47 10.01 7.55
CA TRP A 91 8.92 10.00 7.78
C TRP A 91 9.69 9.99 6.46
N PHE A 92 10.43 11.07 6.16
CA PHE A 92 11.29 11.15 4.96
C PHE A 92 12.75 10.78 5.20
N SER A 93 13.23 10.91 6.44
CA SER A 93 14.65 10.75 6.78
C SER A 93 14.90 9.56 7.71
N MET A 94 14.17 9.49 8.82
CA MET A 94 14.37 8.47 9.84
C MET A 94 13.04 7.78 10.16
N PRO A 95 12.87 6.50 9.78
CA PRO A 95 11.68 5.73 10.15
C PRO A 95 11.71 5.40 11.65
N PRO A 96 10.58 4.99 12.24
CA PRO A 96 10.54 4.42 13.57
C PRO A 96 11.55 3.27 13.72
N VAL A 97 12.29 3.24 14.84
CA VAL A 97 13.36 2.24 15.11
C VAL A 97 12.89 0.80 14.91
N ILE A 98 11.63 0.52 15.23
CA ILE A 98 11.00 -0.80 15.06
C ILE A 98 10.95 -1.27 13.60
N LEU A 99 10.89 -0.34 12.63
CA LEU A 99 10.90 -0.67 11.21
C LEU A 99 12.30 -0.85 10.64
N VAL A 100 13.34 -0.31 11.29
CA VAL A 100 14.70 -0.30 10.74
C VAL A 100 15.18 -1.71 10.40
N SER A 101 14.92 -2.68 11.29
CA SER A 101 15.31 -4.08 11.06
C SER A 101 14.58 -4.72 9.87
N LEU A 102 13.31 -4.38 9.64
CA LEU A 102 12.49 -4.91 8.54
C LEU A 102 12.88 -4.28 7.21
N LEU A 103 13.09 -2.97 7.19
CA LEU A 103 13.53 -2.22 6.01
C LEU A 103 14.91 -2.70 5.52
N LEU A 104 15.82 -3.05 6.44
CA LEU A 104 17.12 -3.64 6.09
C LEU A 104 17.01 -5.05 5.52
N GLN A 105 15.94 -5.79 5.82
CA GLN A 105 15.69 -7.11 5.23
C GLN A 105 15.11 -6.95 3.81
N GLU A 106 14.24 -5.98 3.59
CA GLU A 106 13.67 -5.65 2.28
C GLU A 106 14.73 -5.10 1.31
N SER A 107 15.64 -4.25 1.78
CA SER A 107 16.69 -3.67 0.92
C SER A 107 17.74 -4.68 0.45
N ASN A 108 17.83 -5.84 1.11
CA ASN A 108 18.71 -6.95 0.71
C ASN A 108 18.07 -7.88 -0.32
N VAL A 109 16.83 -7.60 -0.76
CA VAL A 109 16.23 -8.29 -1.91
C VAL A 109 16.78 -7.65 -3.18
N VAL A 110 17.85 -8.23 -3.71
CA VAL A 110 18.35 -7.88 -5.05
C VAL A 110 17.21 -8.15 -6.04
N PRO A 111 16.79 -7.17 -6.88
CA PRO A 111 15.77 -7.45 -7.87
C PRO A 111 16.32 -8.49 -8.85
N GLU A 112 15.66 -9.64 -8.96
CA GLU A 112 15.84 -10.49 -10.13
C GLU A 112 15.33 -9.69 -11.34
N LEU A 113 16.28 -9.33 -12.21
CA LEU A 113 16.09 -8.61 -13.48
C LEU A 113 15.20 -9.39 -14.46
#